data_AF-A0A073KQZ1-F1
#
_entry.id   AF-A0A073KQZ1-F1
#
_cell.length_a   1.000
_cell.length_b   1.000
_cell.length_c   1.000
_cell.angle_alpha   90.00
_cell.angle_beta   90.00
_cell.angle_gamma   90.00
#
_symmetry.space_group_name_H-M   'P 1'
#
loop_
_entity.id
_entity.type
_entity.pdbx_description
1 polymer ?
#
loop_
_entity_poly.entity_id
_entity_poly.type
_entity_poly.pdbx_seq_one_letter_code
_entity_poly.pdbx_strand_id
1 'polypeptide(L)' 'MRVQEVLIDQTKRYMLLDHNGFPVLPVLKYIKYLDTTGKSSNTQKTYCYSLKQYFT' A
#
# COMPACT_ATOMS: atom_id res chain seq x y z
N MET A 1 -9.65 4.60 7.66
CA MET A 1 -8.80 4.17 6.52
C MET A 1 -8.75 2.64 6.41
N ARG A 2 -8.57 2.08 5.21
CA ARG A 2 -8.48 0.61 4.98
C ARG A 2 -7.35 0.24 4.03
N VAL A 3 -6.68 -0.89 4.28
CA VAL A 3 -5.71 -1.47 3.33
C VAL A 3 -6.48 -2.35 2.35
N GLN A 4 -6.27 -2.12 1.06
CA GLN A 4 -6.84 -2.90 -0.04
C GLN A 4 -5.72 -3.71 -0.71
N GLU A 5 -5.94 -5.01 -0.86
CA GLU A 5 -5.10 -5.87 -1.70
C GLU A 5 -5.54 -5.72 -3.17
N VAL A 6 -4.56 -5.60 -4.06
CA VAL A 6 -4.75 -5.46 -5.51
C VAL A 6 -3.89 -6.50 -6.20
N LEU A 7 -4.45 -7.23 -7.16
CA LEU A 7 -3.71 -8.19 -7.98
C LEU A 7 -3.28 -7.51 -9.27
N ILE A 8 -1.96 -7.42 -9.51
CA ILE A 8 -1.37 -6.85 -10.73
C ILE A 8 -0.35 -7.88 -11.24
N ASP A 9 -0.47 -8.33 -12.48
CA ASP A 9 0.44 -9.29 -13.10
C ASP A 9 0.71 -10.52 -12.21
N GLN A 10 -0.36 -11.11 -11.68
CA GLN A 10 -0.35 -12.24 -10.74
C GLN A 10 0.36 -11.98 -9.39
N THR A 11 0.78 -10.74 -9.15
CA THR A 11 1.47 -10.34 -7.92
C THR A 11 0.55 -9.51 -7.04
N LYS A 12 0.60 -9.77 -5.72
CA LYS A 12 -0.15 -9.01 -4.73
C LYS A 12 0.52 -7.68 -4.43
N ARG A 13 -0.27 -6.61 -4.51
CA ARG A 13 0.09 -5.22 -4.17
C ARG A 13 -0.89 -4.67 -3.15
N TYR A 14 -0.51 -3.59 -2.47
CA TYR A 14 -1.28 -3.02 -1.37
C TYR A 14 -1.49 -1.52 -1.55
N MET A 15 -2.68 -1.04 -1.25
CA MET A 15 -3.04 0.37 -1.32
C MET A 15 -3.76 0.78 -0.04
N LEU A 16 -3.45 1.96 0.49
CA LEU A 16 -4.19 2.56 1.61
C LEU A 16 -5.26 3.50 1.07
N LEU A 17 -6.50 3.24 1.46
CA LEU A 17 -7.66 4.06 1.12
C LEU A 17 -8.11 4.86 2.35
N ASP A 18 -8.49 6.11 2.15
CA ASP A 18 -9.08 6.97 3.16
C ASP A 18 -10.55 6.59 3.46
N HIS A 19 -11.24 7.42 4.26
CA HIS A 19 -12.64 7.19 4.63
C HIS A 19 -13.63 7.41 3.47
N ASN A 20 -13.24 8.19 2.47
CA ASN A 20 -14.00 8.47 1.26
C ASN A 20 -13.73 7.43 0.15
N GLY A 21 -12.80 6.49 0.40
CA GLY A 21 -12.39 5.47 -0.56
C GLY A 21 -11.31 5.93 -1.53
N PHE A 22 -10.73 7.12 -1.34
CA PHE A 22 -9.64 7.62 -2.19
C PHE A 22 -8.28 7.09 -1.72
N PRO A 23 -7.33 6.84 -2.64
CA PRO A 23 -5.98 6.47 -2.27
C PRO A 23 -5.27 7.59 -1.52
N VAL A 24 -4.60 7.24 -0.42
CA VAL A 24 -3.74 8.16 0.30
C VAL A 24 -2.45 8.33 -0.48
N LEU A 25 -2.39 9.42 -1.26
CA LEU A 25 -1.32 9.68 -2.23
C LEU A 25 0.12 9.50 -1.71
N PRO A 26 0.52 10.00 -0.53
CA PRO A 26 1.88 9.79 -0.05
C PRO A 26 2.18 8.31 0.21
N VAL A 27 1.23 7.57 0.75
CA VAL A 27 1.36 6.12 0.98
C VAL A 27 1.43 5.37 -0.34
N LEU A 28 0.55 5.71 -1.30
CA LEU A 28 0.56 5.08 -2.62
C LEU A 28 1.91 5.29 -3.34
N LYS A 29 2.45 6.52 -3.32
CA LYS A 29 3.77 6.82 -3.90
C LYS A 29 4.87 6.00 -3.24
N TYR A 30 4.83 5.86 -1.92
CA TYR A 30 5.82 5.07 -1.18
C TYR A 30 5.72 3.57 -1.47
N ILE A 31 4.51 3.00 -1.50
CA ILE A 31 4.33 1.58 -1.87
C ILE A 31 4.78 1.35 -3.32
N LYS A 32 4.49 2.27 -4.25
CA LYS A 32 5.01 2.21 -5.63
C LYS A 32 6.55 2.23 -5.65
N TYR A 33 7.19 3.05 -4.81
CA TYR A 33 8.65 3.03 -4.68
C TYR A 33 9.19 1.67 -4.19
N LEU A 34 8.57 1.08 -3.16
CA LEU A 34 8.94 -0.26 -2.68
C LEU A 34 8.77 -1.33 -3.77
N ASP A 35 7.72 -1.19 -4.58
CA ASP A 35 7.48 -2.06 -5.73
C ASP A 35 8.60 -1.92 -6.78
N THR A 36 8.91 -0.69 -7.20
CA THR A 36 9.98 -0.42 -8.18
C THR A 36 11.38 -0.84 -7.72
N THR A 37 11.61 -0.91 -6.40
CA THR A 37 12.88 -1.38 -5.81
C THR A 37 12.91 -2.89 -5.57
N GLY A 38 11.90 -3.62 -6.05
CA GLY A 38 11.84 -5.08 -5.98
C GLY A 38 11.57 -5.63 -4.57
N LYS A 39 10.99 -4.84 -3.66
CA LYS A 39 10.63 -5.34 -2.33
C LYS A 39 9.47 -6.31 -2.43
N SER A 40 9.55 -7.39 -1.64
CA SER A 40 8.55 -8.46 -1.63
C SER A 40 7.14 -7.94 -1.30
N SER A 41 6.10 -8.63 -1.76
CA SER A 41 4.71 -8.30 -1.43
C SER A 41 4.46 -8.26 0.08
N ASN A 42 5.07 -9.16 0.85
CA ASN A 42 4.94 -9.13 2.32
C ASN A 42 5.58 -7.87 2.92
N THR A 43 6.74 -7.43 2.40
CA THR A 43 7.34 -6.16 2.81
C THR A 43 6.39 -5.00 2.53
N GLN A 44 5.85 -4.90 1.30
CA GLN A 44 4.89 -3.87 0.93
C GLN A 44 3.64 -3.88 1.83
N LYS A 45 3.13 -5.09 2.16
CA LYS A 45 2.02 -5.28 3.09
C LYS A 45 2.32 -4.66 4.45
N THR A 46 3.42 -5.07 5.08
CA THR A 46 3.81 -4.59 6.41
C THR A 46 3.91 -3.07 6.44
N TYR A 47 4.62 -2.47 5.49
CA TYR A 47 4.74 -1.01 5.40
C TYR A 47 3.39 -0.32 5.20
N CYS A 48 2.51 -0.86 4.37
CA CYS A 48 1.17 -0.29 4.15
C CYS A 48 0.32 -0.32 5.44
N TYR A 49 0.38 -1.39 6.22
CA TYR A 49 -0.28 -1.48 7.52
C TYR A 49 0.34 -0.56 8.57
N SER A 50 1.66 -0.46 8.64
CA SER A 50 2.34 0.50 9.53
C SER A 50 1.96 1.95 9.20
N LEU A 51 1.90 2.30 7.91
CA LEU A 51 1.47 3.62 7.46
C LEU A 51 0.00 3.87 7.74
N LYS A 52 -0.88 2.87 7.58
CA LYS A 52 -2.28 2.99 8.04
C LYS A 52 -2.34 3.43 9.50
N GLN A 53 -1.57 2.81 10.38
CA GLN A 53 -1.56 3.13 11.81
C GLN A 53 -0.92 4.48 12.13
N TYR A 54 0.03 4.95 11.32
CA TYR A 54 0.59 6.29 11.46
C TYR A 54 -0.41 7.40 11.10
N PHE A 55 -1.26 7.18 10.09
CA PHE A 55 -2.25 8.16 9.63
C PHE A 55 -3.63 8.05 10.29
N THR A 56 -3.87 7.00 11.09
CA THR A 56 -5.12 6.77 11.84
C THR A 56 -4.97 7.29 13.25
#